data_AF-A0A8J7BMW9-F1
#
_entry.id   AF-A0A8J7BMW9-F1
#
_cell.length_a   1.000
_cell.length_b   1.000
_cell.length_c   1.000
_cell.angle_alpha   90.00
_cell.angle_beta   90.00
_cell.angle_gamma   90.00
#
_symmetry.space_group_name_H-M   'P 1'
#
loop_
_entity.id
_entity.type
_entity.pdbx_description
1 polymer ?
#
loop_
_entity_poly.entity_id
_entity_poly.type
_entity_poly.pdbx_seq_one_letter_code
_entity_poly.pdbx_strand_id
1 'polypeptide(L)'
;MGIVWELDFYSRPILDESGKKLWEVLVCESPLEAGQKPETLFRYAQYCPSTQVNSLWLQEALQNAIAQAPQPPNEIRFFRRQMTNMINKACEDLGIACEVSRRTFALNHWLQEREQVVYPDQPGFQPGANPSVSYETTTPQPLPDALIGQQWAFVTLEASAFAEMAEWEIAFTRAFPLEILKLAPDTKIPGLIIFSHRALALAGWMSGLELAFLKMDSTTKPRLLLETGLSDRWILANLTTPQLQAEAQGFEQAKQAAQQVHFVAVQSDPEAESFAGFWLLQELNLA
;
A
#
# COMPACT_ATOMS: atom_id res chain seq x y z
N MET A 1 12.85 5.47 -12.80
CA MET A 1 11.50 5.41 -12.21
C MET A 1 11.18 6.80 -11.68
N GLY A 2 9.92 7.26 -11.72
CA GLY A 2 9.57 8.57 -11.15
C GLY A 2 9.58 8.55 -9.62
N ILE A 3 9.75 9.71 -8.99
CA ILE A 3 9.61 9.90 -7.54
C ILE A 3 8.11 9.92 -7.21
N VAL A 4 7.69 9.05 -6.30
CA VAL A 4 6.31 9.01 -5.81
C VAL A 4 6.31 9.44 -4.36
N TRP A 5 5.41 10.34 -4.00
CA TRP A 5 5.18 10.71 -2.60
C TRP A 5 3.88 10.10 -2.08
N GLU A 6 3.85 9.81 -0.79
CA GLU A 6 2.67 9.40 -0.05
C GLU A 6 2.28 10.54 0.89
N LEU A 7 1.00 10.95 0.86
CA LEU A 7 0.47 12.09 1.59
C LEU A 7 -0.66 11.71 2.56
N ASP A 8 -0.58 12.23 3.77
CA ASP A 8 -1.69 12.32 4.71
C ASP A 8 -1.88 13.78 5.12
N PHE A 9 -3.11 14.29 5.07
CA PHE A 9 -3.44 15.58 5.66
C PHE A 9 -4.74 15.46 6.44
N TYR A 10 -4.60 15.34 7.76
CA TYR A 10 -5.72 15.01 8.63
C TYR A 10 -5.53 15.50 10.07
N SER A 11 -6.61 15.52 10.84
CA SER A 11 -6.56 15.85 12.28
C SER A 11 -5.78 14.80 13.08
N ARG A 12 -5.05 15.25 14.10
CA ARG A 12 -4.27 14.44 15.04
C ARG A 12 -4.98 14.31 16.39
N PRO A 13 -4.58 13.35 17.25
CA PRO A 13 -5.13 13.19 18.60
C PRO A 13 -4.54 14.23 19.56
N ILE A 14 -4.47 15.49 19.11
CA ILE A 14 -3.85 16.62 19.79
C ILE A 14 -4.83 17.80 19.72
N LEU A 15 -5.06 18.44 20.86
CA LEU A 15 -5.83 19.68 20.94
C LEU A 15 -4.89 20.88 21.05
N ASP A 16 -5.21 21.95 20.34
CA ASP A 16 -4.55 23.24 20.52
C ASP A 16 -5.00 23.93 21.81
N GLU A 17 -4.39 25.09 22.12
CA GLU A 17 -4.71 25.90 23.30
C GLU A 17 -6.19 26.35 23.37
N SER A 18 -6.89 26.34 22.24
CA SER A 18 -8.32 26.67 22.14
C SER A 18 -9.25 25.45 22.25
N GLY A 19 -8.69 24.25 22.48
CA GLY A 19 -9.42 22.99 22.57
C GLY A 19 -9.87 22.43 21.22
N LYS A 20 -9.33 22.92 20.10
CA LYS A 20 -9.64 22.41 18.75
C LYS A 20 -8.62 21.37 18.31
N LYS A 21 -9.04 20.43 17.46
CA LYS A 21 -8.14 19.41 16.91
C LYS A 21 -7.06 20.06 16.05
N LEU A 22 -5.80 19.74 16.33
CA LEU A 22 -4.66 20.10 15.51
C LEU A 22 -4.64 19.23 14.25
N TRP A 23 -4.37 19.82 13.10
CA TRP A 23 -4.16 19.10 11.85
C TRP A 23 -2.69 19.01 11.53
N GLU A 24 -2.32 18.06 10.69
CA GLU A 24 -0.95 17.90 10.24
C GLU A 24 -0.93 17.33 8.83
N VAL A 25 -0.08 17.91 7.98
CA VAL A 25 0.31 17.30 6.72
C VAL A 25 1.58 16.49 6.95
N LEU A 26 1.58 15.25 6.46
CA LEU A 26 2.72 14.37 6.36
C LEU A 26 2.91 14.00 4.91
N VAL A 27 4.15 14.10 4.44
CA VAL A 27 4.56 13.70 3.10
C VAL A 27 5.83 12.88 3.23
N CYS A 28 5.87 11.72 2.61
CA CYS A 28 7.10 10.93 2.53
C CYS A 28 7.28 10.35 1.13
N GLU A 29 8.53 10.14 0.74
CA GLU A 29 8.84 9.45 -0.50
C GLU A 29 8.53 7.95 -0.36
N SER A 30 7.83 7.41 -1.35
CA SER A 30 7.46 6.01 -1.43
C SER A 30 8.66 5.19 -1.88
N PRO A 31 9.05 4.13 -1.14
CA PRO A 31 10.00 3.18 -1.66
C PRO A 31 9.40 2.40 -2.84
N LEU A 32 10.16 2.26 -3.91
CA LEU A 32 9.75 1.58 -5.14
C LEU A 32 10.53 0.29 -5.40
N GLU A 33 11.60 0.05 -4.63
CA GLU A 33 12.49 -1.09 -4.77
C GLU A 33 12.74 -1.76 -3.41
N ALA A 34 12.98 -3.07 -3.41
CA ALA A 34 13.20 -3.84 -2.18
C ALA A 34 14.50 -3.47 -1.44
N GLY A 35 15.54 -3.04 -2.16
CA GLY A 35 16.84 -2.70 -1.55
C GLY A 35 16.97 -1.26 -1.07
N GLN A 36 15.93 -0.42 -1.22
CA GLN A 36 15.99 0.98 -0.81
C GLN A 36 15.99 1.13 0.71
N LYS A 37 16.80 2.05 1.21
CA LYS A 37 16.93 2.32 2.65
C LYS A 37 15.86 3.32 3.10
N PRO A 38 14.86 2.93 3.91
CA PRO A 38 13.74 3.81 4.27
C PRO A 38 14.17 5.12 4.95
N GLU A 39 15.27 5.11 5.68
CA GLU A 39 15.83 6.28 6.37
C GLU A 39 16.44 7.33 5.43
N THR A 40 16.71 6.95 4.18
CA THR A 40 17.25 7.86 3.16
C THR A 40 16.15 8.57 2.37
N LEU A 41 14.91 8.12 2.50
CA LEU A 41 13.76 8.66 1.78
C LEU A 41 13.30 9.99 2.39
N PHE A 42 12.90 10.91 1.51
CA PHE A 42 12.42 12.22 1.95
C PHE A 42 11.19 12.12 2.86
N ARG A 43 11.15 12.93 3.92
CA ARG A 43 10.01 13.07 4.83
C ARG A 43 9.80 14.54 5.18
N TYR A 44 8.54 14.96 5.23
CA TYR A 44 8.13 16.31 5.57
C TYR A 44 6.87 16.27 6.44
N ALA A 45 6.87 17.05 7.53
CA ALA A 45 5.74 17.17 8.45
C ALA A 45 5.51 18.64 8.80
N GLN A 46 4.25 19.09 8.75
CA GLN A 46 3.88 20.43 9.17
C GLN A 46 2.51 20.44 9.84
N TYR A 47 2.43 21.03 11.03
CA TYR A 47 1.16 21.25 11.72
C TYR A 47 0.35 22.38 11.08
N CYS A 48 -0.97 22.22 11.08
CA CYS A 48 -1.96 23.13 10.54
C CYS A 48 -3.03 23.43 11.60
N PRO A 49 -3.30 24.71 11.92
CA PRO A 49 -4.45 25.08 12.75
C PRO A 49 -5.76 24.68 12.07
N SER A 50 -6.77 24.25 12.84
CA SER A 50 -8.05 23.79 12.28
C SER A 50 -8.79 24.84 11.44
N THR A 51 -8.50 26.12 11.65
CA THR A 51 -9.10 27.26 10.93
C THR A 51 -8.47 27.51 9.56
N GLN A 52 -7.33 26.89 9.26
CA GLN A 52 -6.58 27.06 8.02
C GLN A 52 -6.63 25.84 7.11
N VAL A 53 -7.37 24.79 7.49
CA VAL A 53 -7.49 23.56 6.70
C VAL A 53 -8.26 23.84 5.41
N ASN A 54 -7.53 24.02 4.32
CA ASN A 54 -8.06 24.21 2.97
C ASN A 54 -6.98 23.85 1.94
N SER A 55 -7.35 23.86 0.65
CA SER A 55 -6.45 23.49 -0.45
C SER A 55 -5.31 24.48 -0.65
N LEU A 56 -5.50 25.78 -0.36
CA LEU A 56 -4.45 26.80 -0.49
C LEU A 56 -3.34 26.58 0.53
N TRP A 57 -3.70 26.33 1.80
CA TRP A 57 -2.73 25.99 2.83
C TRP A 57 -1.96 24.70 2.48
N LEU A 58 -2.67 23.68 2.02
CA LEU A 58 -2.02 22.42 1.60
C LEU A 58 -1.07 22.64 0.42
N GLN A 59 -1.46 23.46 -0.55
CA GLN A 59 -0.62 23.82 -1.68
C GLN A 59 0.68 24.49 -1.22
N GLU A 60 0.61 25.47 -0.30
CA GLU A 60 1.79 26.13 0.27
C GLU A 60 2.68 25.14 1.03
N ALA A 61 2.09 24.24 1.83
CA ALA A 61 2.83 23.21 2.55
C ALA A 61 3.55 22.24 1.59
N LEU A 62 2.90 21.85 0.49
CA LEU A 62 3.50 21.03 -0.56
C LEU A 62 4.64 21.76 -1.28
N GLN A 63 4.50 23.05 -1.57
CA GLN A 63 5.58 23.86 -2.14
C GLN A 63 6.80 23.91 -1.21
N ASN A 64 6.57 24.07 0.09
CA ASN A 64 7.62 24.05 1.10
C ASN A 64 8.31 22.68 1.18
N ALA A 65 7.56 21.59 1.06
CA ALA A 65 8.10 20.23 0.99
C ALA A 65 8.97 20.05 -0.26
N ILE A 66 8.48 20.47 -1.43
CA ILE A 66 9.21 20.39 -2.71
C ILE A 66 10.51 21.19 -2.67
N ALA A 67 10.51 22.37 -2.05
CA ALA A 67 11.71 23.18 -1.90
C ALA A 67 12.79 22.53 -1.01
N GLN A 68 12.41 21.61 -0.12
CA GLN A 68 13.32 20.89 0.78
C GLN A 68 13.73 19.52 0.25
N ALA A 69 12.96 18.96 -0.68
CA ALA A 69 13.24 17.65 -1.23
C ALA A 69 14.42 17.69 -2.22
N PRO A 70 15.21 16.60 -2.32
CA PRO A 70 16.25 16.50 -3.34
C PRO A 70 15.71 16.61 -4.76
N GLN A 71 14.49 16.11 -4.98
CA GLN A 71 13.77 16.15 -6.25
C GLN A 71 12.27 16.30 -6.00
N PRO A 72 11.53 17.02 -6.88
CA PRO A 72 10.07 17.08 -6.81
C PRO A 72 9.44 15.72 -7.14
N PRO A 73 8.25 15.40 -6.61
CA PRO A 73 7.53 14.19 -6.99
C PRO A 73 6.99 14.27 -8.40
N ASN A 74 6.93 13.13 -9.07
CA ASN A 74 6.15 12.95 -10.30
C ASN A 74 4.68 12.71 -9.99
N GLU A 75 4.39 12.10 -8.84
CA GLU A 75 3.06 11.68 -8.42
C GLU A 75 2.93 11.72 -6.90
N ILE A 76 1.73 12.05 -6.42
CA ILE A 76 1.35 11.98 -5.00
C ILE A 76 0.21 10.96 -4.84
N ARG A 77 0.39 10.01 -3.93
CA ARG A 77 -0.60 9.03 -3.50
C ARG A 77 -1.14 9.38 -2.13
N PHE A 78 -2.42 9.14 -1.90
CA PHE A 78 -3.03 9.33 -0.58
C PHE A 78 -4.19 8.37 -0.35
N PHE A 79 -4.55 8.12 0.91
CA PHE A 79 -5.61 7.18 1.26
C PHE A 79 -6.84 7.84 1.91
N ARG A 80 -6.77 9.12 2.29
CA ARG A 80 -7.87 9.84 2.93
C ARG A 80 -8.97 10.22 1.94
N ARG A 81 -9.92 9.31 1.66
CA ARG A 81 -11.05 9.55 0.73
C ARG A 81 -11.85 10.83 1.03
N GLN A 82 -12.04 11.16 2.31
CA GLN A 82 -12.74 12.38 2.73
C GLN A 82 -12.01 13.68 2.29
N MET A 83 -10.70 13.59 2.06
CA MET A 83 -9.85 14.72 1.71
C MET A 83 -9.59 14.81 0.20
N THR A 84 -10.14 13.89 -0.61
CA THR A 84 -9.87 13.78 -2.06
C THR A 84 -10.03 15.09 -2.81
N ASN A 85 -11.15 15.80 -2.66
CA ASN A 85 -11.39 17.03 -3.40
C ASN A 85 -10.34 18.11 -3.07
N MET A 86 -9.94 18.22 -1.81
CA MET A 86 -9.01 19.23 -1.34
C MET A 86 -7.56 18.91 -1.74
N ILE A 87 -7.16 17.63 -1.61
CA ILE A 87 -5.83 17.16 -2.03
C ILE A 87 -5.69 17.27 -3.54
N ASN A 88 -6.67 16.80 -4.31
CA ASN A 88 -6.66 16.90 -5.77
C ASN A 88 -6.55 18.36 -6.22
N LYS A 89 -7.30 19.26 -5.59
CA LYS A 89 -7.23 20.69 -5.92
C LYS A 89 -5.82 21.27 -5.69
N ALA A 90 -5.22 20.98 -4.52
CA ALA A 90 -3.87 21.44 -4.21
C ALA A 90 -2.82 20.87 -5.17
N CYS A 91 -2.94 19.60 -5.57
CA CYS A 91 -2.01 18.97 -6.51
C CYS A 91 -2.19 19.49 -7.95
N GLU A 92 -3.43 19.71 -8.40
CA GLU A 92 -3.75 20.28 -9.71
C GLU A 92 -3.14 21.68 -9.87
N ASP A 93 -3.25 22.53 -8.84
CA ASP A 93 -2.68 23.88 -8.85
C ASP A 93 -1.13 23.87 -8.85
N LEU A 94 -0.50 22.73 -8.51
CA LEU A 94 0.94 22.51 -8.61
C LEU A 94 1.35 21.74 -9.88
N GLY A 95 0.40 21.27 -10.68
CA GLY A 95 0.66 20.44 -11.85
C GLY A 95 1.21 19.05 -11.51
N ILE A 96 0.90 18.51 -10.32
CA ILE A 96 1.38 17.20 -9.86
C ILE A 96 0.24 16.18 -10.00
N ALA A 97 0.53 15.03 -10.59
CA ALA A 97 -0.43 13.93 -10.67
C ALA A 97 -0.77 13.42 -9.26
N CYS A 98 -2.05 13.18 -9.00
CA CYS A 98 -2.48 12.72 -7.70
C CYS A 98 -3.52 11.60 -7.82
N GLU A 99 -3.33 10.54 -7.06
CA GLU A 99 -4.23 9.39 -7.05
C GLU A 99 -4.55 8.91 -5.63
N VAL A 100 -5.77 8.43 -5.45
CA VAL A 100 -6.15 7.77 -4.21
C VAL A 100 -5.65 6.34 -4.26
N SER A 101 -4.79 5.95 -3.34
CA SER A 101 -4.18 4.62 -3.31
C SER A 101 -4.09 4.08 -1.88
N ARG A 102 -4.23 2.74 -1.77
CA ARG A 102 -3.96 2.01 -0.53
C ARG A 102 -2.49 1.61 -0.39
N ARG A 103 -1.67 1.85 -1.42
CA ARG A 103 -0.22 1.58 -1.42
C ARG A 103 0.55 2.72 -0.77
N THR A 104 0.13 3.12 0.43
CA THR A 104 0.79 4.16 1.24
C THR A 104 1.49 3.52 2.43
N PHE A 105 2.36 2.54 2.15
CA PHE A 105 3.00 1.69 3.15
C PHE A 105 3.98 2.47 4.04
N ALA A 106 4.83 3.31 3.44
CA ALA A 106 5.81 4.10 4.17
C ALA A 106 5.14 5.13 5.08
N LEU A 107 4.11 5.79 4.57
CA LEU A 107 3.29 6.75 5.31
C LEU A 107 2.52 6.10 6.44
N ASN A 108 1.94 4.90 6.22
CA ASN A 108 1.22 4.20 7.29
C ASN A 108 2.16 3.80 8.43
N HIS A 109 3.35 3.28 8.11
CA HIS A 109 4.37 2.98 9.11
C HIS A 109 4.79 4.24 9.87
N TRP A 110 5.01 5.35 9.16
CA TRP A 110 5.41 6.61 9.79
C TRP A 110 4.30 7.20 10.67
N LEU A 111 3.03 7.09 10.26
CA LEU A 111 1.88 7.47 11.09
C LEU A 111 1.84 6.67 12.39
N GLN A 112 2.04 5.34 12.34
CA GLN A 112 2.11 4.50 13.54
C GLN A 112 3.26 4.89 14.47
N GLU A 113 4.45 5.16 13.90
CA GLU A 113 5.61 5.67 14.66
C GLU A 113 5.25 6.98 15.37
N ARG A 114 4.60 7.92 14.68
CA ARG A 114 4.18 9.20 15.27
C ARG A 114 3.14 9.01 16.37
N GLU A 115 2.17 8.12 16.19
CA GLU A 115 1.18 7.79 17.21
C GLU A 115 1.79 7.24 18.50
N GLN A 116 2.86 6.46 18.38
CA GLN A 116 3.50 5.81 19.52
C GLN A 116 4.56 6.69 20.20
N VAL A 117 5.28 7.50 19.42
CA VAL A 117 6.51 8.18 19.88
C VAL A 117 6.38 9.70 19.87
N VAL A 118 5.63 10.27 18.92
CA VAL A 118 5.62 11.74 18.73
C VAL A 118 4.43 12.40 19.39
N TYR A 119 3.20 11.94 19.10
CA TYR A 119 1.98 12.57 19.60
C TYR A 119 1.82 12.46 21.13
N PRO A 120 2.19 11.35 21.81
CA PRO A 120 2.06 11.26 23.26
C PRO A 120 2.85 12.33 24.02
N ASP A 121 3.94 12.83 23.44
CA ASP A 121 4.78 13.87 24.03
C ASP A 121 4.31 15.30 23.70
N GLN A 122 3.26 15.45 22.88
CA GLN A 122 2.73 16.77 22.51
C GLN A 122 1.78 17.32 23.59
N PRO A 123 1.88 18.62 23.92
CA PRO A 123 0.87 19.28 24.74
C PRO A 123 -0.53 19.14 24.13
N GLY A 124 -1.51 18.81 24.96
CA GLY A 124 -2.89 18.63 24.49
C GLY A 124 -3.17 17.29 23.82
N PHE A 125 -2.23 16.32 23.86
CA PHE A 125 -2.51 14.94 23.45
C PHE A 125 -3.70 14.35 24.20
N GLN A 126 -4.63 13.78 23.46
CA GLN A 126 -5.80 13.08 23.97
C GLN A 126 -5.81 11.67 23.39
N PRO A 127 -5.55 10.62 24.19
CA PRO A 127 -5.59 9.25 23.70
C PRO A 127 -7.01 8.94 23.21
N GLY A 128 -7.12 8.45 21.99
CA GLY A 128 -8.39 8.14 21.37
C GLY A 128 -8.18 7.59 19.96
N ALA A 129 -9.22 6.95 19.43
CA ALA A 129 -9.19 6.44 18.06
C ALA A 129 -8.95 7.61 17.10
N ASN A 130 -7.88 7.52 16.30
CA ASN A 130 -7.70 8.42 15.20
C ASN A 130 -8.86 8.24 14.22
N PRO A 131 -9.35 9.32 13.57
CA PRO A 131 -10.44 9.17 12.64
C PRO A 131 -9.99 8.26 11.51
N SER A 132 -10.75 7.21 11.34
CA SER A 132 -10.47 6.11 10.43
C SER A 132 -10.90 6.44 9.00
N VAL A 133 -10.19 5.90 8.00
CA VAL A 133 -10.78 5.79 6.66
C VAL A 133 -11.46 4.44 6.55
N SER A 134 -12.80 4.44 6.53
CA SER A 134 -13.56 3.26 6.14
C SER A 134 -13.80 3.27 4.63
N TYR A 135 -13.39 2.19 3.98
CA TYR A 135 -13.75 1.91 2.60
C TYR A 135 -15.00 1.03 2.58
N GLU A 136 -15.96 1.39 1.75
CA GLU A 136 -17.16 0.57 1.56
C GLU A 136 -16.75 -0.78 0.96
N THR A 137 -17.16 -1.86 1.61
CA THR A 137 -16.93 -3.20 1.08
C THR A 137 -17.89 -3.45 -0.08
N THR A 138 -17.36 -3.53 -1.29
CA THR A 138 -18.15 -3.80 -2.49
C THR A 138 -18.43 -5.31 -2.66
N THR A 139 -19.39 -5.65 -3.52
CA THR A 139 -19.63 -7.05 -3.89
C THR A 139 -18.55 -7.54 -4.84
N PRO A 140 -17.87 -8.68 -4.56
CA PRO A 140 -16.84 -9.20 -5.45
C PRO A 140 -17.34 -9.49 -6.87
N GLN A 141 -16.60 -9.05 -7.87
CA GLN A 141 -16.87 -9.24 -9.30
C GLN A 141 -15.92 -10.29 -9.91
N PRO A 142 -16.29 -10.96 -11.02
CA PRO A 142 -15.35 -11.79 -11.77
C PRO A 142 -14.15 -10.99 -12.27
N LEU A 143 -12.96 -11.60 -12.32
CA LEU A 143 -11.80 -10.98 -12.97
C LEU A 143 -12.10 -10.69 -14.45
N PRO A 144 -11.64 -9.55 -14.99
CA PRO A 144 -11.57 -9.32 -16.42
C PRO A 144 -10.76 -10.41 -17.12
N ASP A 145 -11.18 -10.83 -18.33
CA ASP A 145 -10.52 -11.89 -19.11
C ASP A 145 -9.00 -11.67 -19.26
N ALA A 146 -8.58 -10.41 -19.40
CA ALA A 146 -7.18 -10.03 -19.49
C ALA A 146 -6.32 -10.51 -18.31
N LEU A 147 -6.92 -10.64 -17.12
CA LEU A 147 -6.27 -10.98 -15.86
C LEU A 147 -6.43 -12.47 -15.46
N ILE A 148 -7.14 -13.26 -16.24
CA ILE A 148 -7.37 -14.69 -15.95
C ILE A 148 -6.15 -15.51 -16.37
N GLY A 149 -5.46 -16.09 -15.39
CA GLY A 149 -4.45 -17.13 -15.58
C GLY A 149 -5.06 -18.53 -15.74
N GLN A 150 -4.23 -19.48 -16.16
CA GLN A 150 -4.62 -20.86 -16.47
C GLN A 150 -4.60 -21.69 -15.19
N GLN A 151 -3.61 -21.43 -14.34
CA GLN A 151 -3.42 -22.07 -13.04
C GLN A 151 -2.89 -21.04 -12.06
N TRP A 152 -2.98 -21.37 -10.78
CA TRP A 152 -2.35 -20.61 -9.71
C TRP A 152 -1.91 -21.56 -8.61
N ALA A 153 -0.94 -21.12 -7.80
CA ALA A 153 -0.47 -21.86 -6.63
C ALA A 153 -0.17 -20.91 -5.48
N PHE A 154 -0.52 -21.33 -4.26
CA PHE A 154 0.02 -20.71 -3.06
C PHE A 154 1.48 -21.12 -2.90
N VAL A 155 2.33 -20.16 -2.61
CA VAL A 155 3.76 -20.34 -2.41
C VAL A 155 4.21 -19.57 -1.19
N THR A 156 5.46 -19.77 -0.78
CA THR A 156 6.04 -19.05 0.35
C THR A 156 7.52 -18.83 0.09
N LEU A 157 7.97 -17.61 0.34
CA LEU A 157 9.39 -17.24 0.35
C LEU A 157 9.77 -16.80 1.77
N GLU A 158 11.05 -16.90 2.11
CA GLU A 158 11.56 -16.27 3.33
C GLU A 158 11.78 -14.78 3.10
N ALA A 159 11.62 -13.96 4.13
CA ALA A 159 11.86 -12.53 4.04
C ALA A 159 13.28 -12.22 3.55
N SER A 160 14.26 -13.03 3.93
CA SER A 160 15.66 -12.95 3.48
C SER A 160 15.82 -13.07 1.95
N ALA A 161 14.95 -13.82 1.26
CA ALA A 161 15.05 -14.01 -0.18
C ALA A 161 14.84 -12.70 -0.96
N PHE A 162 14.08 -11.75 -0.40
CA PHE A 162 13.80 -10.47 -1.05
C PHE A 162 15.01 -9.52 -1.08
N ALA A 163 16.05 -9.80 -0.29
CA ALA A 163 17.32 -9.05 -0.36
C ALA A 163 18.00 -9.21 -1.73
N GLU A 164 17.79 -10.35 -2.39
CA GLU A 164 18.33 -10.68 -3.72
C GLU A 164 17.35 -10.31 -4.84
N MET A 165 16.21 -9.67 -4.54
CA MET A 165 15.16 -9.37 -5.53
C MET A 165 15.66 -8.52 -6.71
N ALA A 166 16.70 -7.70 -6.50
CA ALA A 166 17.32 -6.92 -7.57
C ALA A 166 18.04 -7.79 -8.63
N GLU A 167 18.36 -9.04 -8.28
CA GLU A 167 19.01 -10.01 -9.17
C GLU A 167 17.99 -10.86 -9.94
N TRP A 168 16.71 -10.83 -9.55
CA TRP A 168 15.66 -11.60 -10.21
C TRP A 168 15.31 -11.00 -11.58
N GLU A 169 15.08 -11.87 -12.57
CA GLU A 169 14.57 -11.44 -13.87
C GLU A 169 13.05 -11.19 -13.77
N ILE A 170 12.67 -9.92 -13.63
CA ILE A 170 11.26 -9.49 -13.50
C ILE A 170 10.93 -8.42 -14.54
N ALA A 171 9.97 -8.68 -15.42
CA ALA A 171 9.58 -7.69 -16.43
C ALA A 171 8.73 -6.53 -15.85
N PHE A 172 7.80 -6.82 -14.94
CA PHE A 172 6.99 -5.83 -14.23
C PHE A 172 7.12 -5.99 -12.72
N THR A 173 7.72 -5.01 -12.04
CA THR A 173 7.95 -5.10 -10.58
C THR A 173 7.34 -3.92 -9.83
N ARG A 174 6.76 -4.21 -8.66
CA ARG A 174 6.44 -3.22 -7.63
C ARG A 174 6.80 -3.81 -6.28
N ALA A 175 7.86 -3.32 -5.67
CA ALA A 175 8.36 -3.77 -4.38
C ALA A 175 8.52 -2.61 -3.40
N PHE A 176 8.80 -2.97 -2.15
CA PHE A 176 9.19 -2.04 -1.09
C PHE A 176 10.15 -2.80 -0.14
N PRO A 177 11.03 -2.11 0.59
CA PRO A 177 11.97 -2.73 1.50
C PRO A 177 11.25 -3.35 2.68
N LEU A 178 11.48 -4.65 2.92
CA LEU A 178 10.89 -5.35 4.07
C LEU A 178 11.52 -4.91 5.40
N GLU A 179 12.69 -4.29 5.36
CA GLU A 179 13.42 -3.74 6.49
C GLU A 179 12.58 -2.73 7.29
N ILE A 180 11.68 -2.00 6.63
CA ILE A 180 10.78 -1.04 7.29
C ILE A 180 9.86 -1.73 8.31
N LEU A 181 9.55 -3.01 8.11
CA LEU A 181 8.67 -3.81 8.97
C LEU A 181 9.43 -4.58 10.06
N LYS A 182 10.76 -4.59 10.01
CA LYS A 182 11.64 -5.28 10.97
C LYS A 182 11.28 -6.77 11.14
N LEU A 183 10.91 -7.43 10.03
CA LEU A 183 10.63 -8.86 10.02
C LEU A 183 11.91 -9.68 10.26
N ALA A 184 11.79 -10.83 10.92
CA ALA A 184 12.92 -11.76 11.04
C ALA A 184 13.25 -12.34 9.65
N PRO A 185 14.53 -12.61 9.32
CA PRO A 185 14.92 -13.09 7.99
C PRO A 185 14.23 -14.38 7.55
N ASP A 186 13.91 -15.28 8.48
CA ASP A 186 13.23 -16.56 8.25
C ASP A 186 11.69 -16.45 8.23
N THR A 187 11.15 -15.25 8.43
CA THR A 187 9.70 -14.99 8.37
C THR A 187 9.17 -15.44 7.01
N LYS A 188 8.15 -16.28 7.04
CA LYS A 188 7.48 -16.80 5.84
C LYS A 188 6.57 -15.75 5.25
N ILE A 189 6.94 -15.22 4.08
CA ILE A 189 6.11 -14.32 3.28
C ILE A 189 5.29 -15.19 2.32
N PRO A 190 3.97 -15.31 2.53
CA PRO A 190 3.14 -16.09 1.63
C PRO A 190 2.89 -15.33 0.33
N GLY A 191 2.66 -16.06 -0.74
CA GLY A 191 2.34 -15.48 -2.03
C GLY A 191 1.46 -16.36 -2.89
N LEU A 192 1.05 -15.80 -4.01
CA LEU A 192 0.30 -16.49 -5.04
C LEU A 192 1.03 -16.32 -6.38
N ILE A 193 1.36 -17.43 -7.04
CA ILE A 193 1.85 -17.40 -8.41
C ILE A 193 0.68 -17.71 -9.34
N ILE A 194 0.50 -16.89 -10.38
CA ILE A 194 -0.44 -17.10 -11.48
C ILE A 194 0.35 -17.57 -12.70
N PHE A 195 -0.01 -18.72 -13.25
CA PHE A 195 0.64 -19.31 -14.42
C PHE A 195 -0.15 -19.02 -15.69
N SER A 196 0.55 -18.56 -16.73
CA SER A 196 -0.07 -18.27 -18.01
C SER A 196 0.86 -18.34 -19.20
N HIS A 197 0.44 -19.01 -20.29
CA HIS A 197 1.17 -18.94 -21.57
C HIS A 197 1.27 -17.50 -22.14
N ARG A 198 0.46 -16.56 -21.62
CA ARG A 198 0.48 -15.13 -21.95
C ARG A 198 0.93 -14.27 -20.76
N ALA A 199 1.84 -14.80 -19.94
CA ALA A 199 2.32 -14.21 -18.70
C ALA A 199 2.75 -12.73 -18.85
N LEU A 200 3.55 -12.40 -19.87
CA LEU A 200 4.00 -11.02 -20.10
C LEU A 200 2.84 -10.06 -20.37
N ALA A 201 1.87 -10.47 -21.19
CA ALA A 201 0.69 -9.66 -21.48
C ALA A 201 -0.20 -9.50 -20.24
N LEU A 202 -0.42 -10.60 -19.50
CA LEU A 202 -1.19 -10.58 -18.25
C LEU A 202 -0.52 -9.65 -17.22
N ALA A 203 0.80 -9.75 -17.06
CA ALA A 203 1.56 -8.89 -16.15
C ALA A 203 1.50 -7.41 -16.58
N GLY A 204 1.57 -7.12 -17.87
CA GLY A 204 1.36 -5.78 -18.41
C GLY A 204 -0.02 -5.22 -18.07
N TRP A 205 -1.08 -6.01 -18.21
CA TRP A 205 -2.43 -5.61 -17.77
C TRP A 205 -2.50 -5.38 -16.26
N MET A 206 -1.92 -6.28 -15.46
CA MET A 206 -1.85 -6.13 -14.00
C MET A 206 -1.07 -4.89 -13.57
N SER A 207 -0.04 -4.49 -14.32
CA SER A 207 0.78 -3.31 -14.00
C SER A 207 0.02 -1.98 -14.08
N GLY A 208 -1.09 -1.96 -14.84
CA GLY A 208 -2.00 -0.81 -14.92
C GLY A 208 -3.04 -0.76 -13.79
N LEU A 209 -3.03 -1.73 -12.86
CA LEU A 209 -3.92 -1.74 -11.71
C LEU A 209 -3.18 -1.28 -10.45
N GLU A 210 -3.86 -0.48 -9.62
CA GLU A 210 -3.40 -0.20 -8.26
C GLU A 210 -3.70 -1.40 -7.36
N LEU A 211 -2.80 -2.41 -7.34
CA LEU A 211 -2.96 -3.61 -6.53
C LEU A 211 -2.83 -3.28 -5.03
N ALA A 212 -3.87 -3.60 -4.26
CA ALA A 212 -3.89 -3.40 -2.82
C ALA A 212 -3.40 -4.65 -2.07
N PHE A 213 -4.19 -5.74 -2.11
CA PHE A 213 -3.86 -6.98 -1.41
C PHE A 213 -4.72 -8.15 -1.92
N LEU A 214 -4.27 -9.37 -1.62
CA LEU A 214 -5.08 -10.59 -1.66
C LEU A 214 -5.83 -10.79 -0.35
N LYS A 215 -7.06 -11.31 -0.39
CA LYS A 215 -7.84 -11.65 0.80
C LYS A 215 -8.67 -12.91 0.63
N MET A 216 -8.62 -13.80 1.60
CA MET A 216 -9.62 -14.87 1.70
C MET A 216 -10.96 -14.30 2.19
N ASP A 217 -12.03 -14.50 1.43
CA ASP A 217 -13.40 -14.22 1.83
C ASP A 217 -14.14 -15.53 2.08
N SER A 218 -14.56 -15.74 3.33
CA SER A 218 -15.32 -16.91 3.76
C SER A 218 -16.77 -16.59 4.16
N THR A 219 -17.26 -15.37 3.91
CA THR A 219 -18.57 -14.90 4.41
C THR A 219 -19.76 -15.62 3.80
N THR A 220 -19.71 -15.88 2.49
CA THR A 220 -20.80 -16.54 1.73
C THR A 220 -20.31 -17.77 0.99
N LYS A 221 -19.25 -17.61 0.19
CA LYS A 221 -18.58 -18.68 -0.54
C LYS A 221 -17.08 -18.47 -0.42
N PRO A 222 -16.33 -19.47 0.09
CA PRO A 222 -14.88 -19.40 0.19
C PRO A 222 -14.24 -19.05 -1.15
N ARG A 223 -13.60 -17.89 -1.19
CA ARG A 223 -12.96 -17.31 -2.38
C ARG A 223 -11.67 -16.62 -1.98
N LEU A 224 -10.69 -16.65 -2.88
CA LEU A 224 -9.55 -15.74 -2.83
C LEU A 224 -9.87 -14.53 -3.69
N LEU A 225 -9.75 -13.35 -3.10
CA LEU A 225 -10.02 -12.08 -3.74
C LEU A 225 -8.72 -11.33 -4.00
N LEU A 226 -8.66 -10.64 -5.13
CA LEU A 226 -7.69 -9.57 -5.38
C LEU A 226 -8.40 -8.25 -5.21
N GLU A 227 -7.93 -7.41 -4.30
CA GLU A 227 -8.43 -6.06 -4.16
C GLU A 227 -7.54 -5.05 -4.89
N THR A 228 -8.16 -4.12 -5.61
CA THR A 228 -7.46 -3.05 -6.34
C THR A 228 -8.10 -1.69 -6.07
N GLY A 229 -7.36 -0.63 -6.38
CA GLY A 229 -7.80 0.75 -6.17
C GLY A 229 -8.28 0.96 -4.74
N LEU A 230 -9.43 1.62 -4.59
CA LEU A 230 -10.00 1.92 -3.29
C LEU A 230 -10.82 0.78 -2.67
N SER A 231 -11.61 0.11 -3.49
CA SER A 231 -12.61 -0.84 -2.98
C SER A 231 -13.02 -1.87 -4.02
N ASP A 232 -12.32 -1.98 -5.14
CA ASP A 232 -12.64 -2.98 -6.16
C ASP A 232 -12.21 -4.35 -5.64
N ARG A 233 -13.10 -5.34 -5.78
CA ARG A 233 -12.90 -6.70 -5.29
C ARG A 233 -13.11 -7.67 -6.43
N TRP A 234 -12.05 -8.38 -6.80
CA TRP A 234 -12.06 -9.32 -7.91
C TRP A 234 -11.94 -10.75 -7.39
N ILE A 235 -12.79 -11.65 -7.89
CA ILE A 235 -12.70 -13.07 -7.58
C ILE A 235 -11.52 -13.65 -8.36
N LEU A 236 -10.40 -13.87 -7.67
CA LEU A 236 -9.23 -14.49 -8.26
C LEU A 236 -9.42 -16.01 -8.36
N ALA A 237 -9.86 -16.63 -7.26
CA ALA A 237 -10.10 -18.06 -7.23
C ALA A 237 -11.31 -18.43 -6.38
N ASN A 238 -12.03 -19.48 -6.80
CA ASN A 238 -13.06 -20.12 -5.99
C ASN A 238 -12.42 -21.28 -5.21
N LEU A 239 -12.55 -21.27 -3.89
CA LEU A 239 -11.96 -22.28 -3.00
C LEU A 239 -12.96 -23.41 -2.79
N THR A 240 -13.14 -24.22 -3.83
CA THR A 240 -14.25 -25.18 -3.95
C THR A 240 -14.10 -26.43 -3.09
N THR A 241 -12.89 -26.74 -2.61
CA THR A 241 -12.60 -27.94 -1.81
C THR A 241 -12.13 -27.58 -0.40
N PRO A 242 -12.33 -28.46 0.61
CA PRO A 242 -11.79 -28.24 1.95
C PRO A 242 -10.27 -28.08 1.99
N GLN A 243 -9.56 -28.78 1.10
CA GLN A 243 -8.10 -28.66 0.97
C GLN A 243 -7.70 -27.24 0.53
N LEU A 244 -8.30 -26.70 -0.53
CA LEU A 244 -8.01 -25.33 -1.00
C LEU A 244 -8.38 -24.28 0.05
N GLN A 245 -9.43 -24.52 0.82
CA GLN A 245 -9.81 -23.64 1.93
C GLN A 245 -8.77 -23.68 3.06
N ALA A 246 -8.23 -24.85 3.39
CA ALA A 246 -7.16 -24.98 4.38
C ALA A 246 -5.86 -24.30 3.92
N GLU A 247 -5.50 -24.44 2.64
CA GLU A 247 -4.33 -23.74 2.05
C GLU A 247 -4.51 -22.22 2.10
N ALA A 248 -5.69 -21.69 1.74
CA ALA A 248 -5.99 -20.27 1.82
C ALA A 248 -6.01 -19.74 3.27
N GLN A 249 -6.45 -20.56 4.24
CA GLN A 249 -6.34 -20.23 5.66
C GLN A 249 -4.88 -20.17 6.11
N GLY A 250 -4.05 -21.12 5.66
CA GLY A 250 -2.61 -21.10 5.89
C GLY A 250 -1.94 -19.86 5.31
N PHE A 251 -2.36 -19.44 4.10
CA PHE A 251 -1.94 -18.17 3.49
C PHE A 251 -2.30 -16.96 4.38
N GLU A 252 -3.53 -16.83 4.85
CA GLU A 252 -3.93 -15.72 5.74
C GLU A 252 -3.19 -15.73 7.09
N GLN A 253 -2.93 -16.91 7.66
CA GLN A 253 -2.17 -17.05 8.91
C GLN A 253 -0.71 -16.63 8.73
N ALA A 254 -0.06 -17.10 7.67
CA ALA A 254 1.30 -16.68 7.34
C ALA A 254 1.37 -15.18 7.05
N LYS A 255 0.37 -14.64 6.34
CA LYS A 255 0.27 -13.22 6.04
C LYS A 255 0.13 -12.39 7.32
N GLN A 256 -0.68 -12.82 8.28
CA GLN A 256 -0.76 -12.19 9.61
C GLN A 256 0.58 -12.22 10.36
N ALA A 257 1.26 -13.38 10.36
CA ALA A 257 2.58 -13.52 10.99
C ALA A 257 3.65 -12.61 10.32
N ALA A 258 3.51 -12.35 9.03
CA ALA A 258 4.34 -11.46 8.24
C ALA A 258 3.88 -9.99 8.27
N GLN A 259 3.13 -9.55 9.29
CA GLN A 259 2.59 -8.18 9.39
C GLN A 259 1.80 -7.74 8.14
N GLN A 260 0.96 -8.66 7.64
CA GLN A 260 0.11 -8.51 6.45
C GLN A 260 0.85 -8.47 5.10
N VAL A 261 2.16 -8.67 5.09
CA VAL A 261 2.94 -8.73 3.84
C VAL A 261 2.69 -10.05 3.13
N HIS A 262 2.56 -9.95 1.81
CA HIS A 262 2.42 -11.07 0.90
C HIS A 262 2.78 -10.60 -0.52
N PHE A 263 2.78 -11.52 -1.49
CA PHE A 263 3.03 -11.14 -2.89
C PHE A 263 2.09 -11.84 -3.88
N VAL A 264 2.01 -11.24 -5.07
CA VAL A 264 1.46 -11.87 -6.27
C VAL A 264 2.56 -11.90 -7.32
N ALA A 265 2.72 -13.03 -7.98
CA ALA A 265 3.66 -13.19 -9.08
C ALA A 265 2.97 -13.80 -10.31
N VAL A 266 3.54 -13.57 -11.48
CA VAL A 266 3.05 -14.12 -12.75
C VAL A 266 4.21 -14.79 -13.48
N GLN A 267 4.03 -16.04 -13.86
CA GLN A 267 5.01 -16.84 -14.60
C GLN A 267 4.38 -17.53 -15.81
N SER A 268 5.19 -17.96 -16.78
CA SER A 268 4.69 -18.70 -17.94
C SER A 268 4.14 -20.06 -17.56
N ASP A 269 4.85 -20.74 -16.66
CA ASP A 269 4.62 -22.11 -16.21
C ASP A 269 5.43 -22.38 -14.91
N PRO A 270 5.20 -23.51 -14.23
CA PRO A 270 5.85 -23.81 -12.95
C PRO A 270 7.37 -23.99 -12.98
N GLU A 271 7.97 -24.26 -14.14
CA GLU A 271 9.41 -24.48 -14.28
C GLU A 271 10.15 -23.20 -14.71
N ALA A 272 9.43 -22.09 -14.88
CA ALA A 272 10.02 -20.82 -15.27
C ALA A 272 10.93 -20.27 -14.17
N GLU A 273 12.15 -19.88 -14.55
CA GLU A 273 13.13 -19.25 -13.64
C GLU A 273 12.94 -17.73 -13.53
N SER A 274 12.16 -17.13 -14.44
CA SER A 274 11.88 -15.69 -14.48
C SER A 274 10.42 -15.36 -14.15
N PHE A 275 10.17 -14.11 -13.78
CA PHE A 275 8.84 -13.58 -13.51
C PHE A 275 8.42 -12.60 -14.61
N ALA A 276 7.25 -12.83 -15.20
CA ALA A 276 6.63 -11.80 -16.03
C ALA A 276 6.19 -10.60 -15.18
N GLY A 277 5.77 -10.84 -13.94
CA GLY A 277 5.50 -9.76 -13.00
C GLY A 277 5.57 -10.21 -11.55
N PHE A 278 5.91 -9.27 -10.67
CA PHE A 278 6.01 -9.50 -9.24
C PHE A 278 5.58 -8.25 -8.47
N TRP A 279 4.61 -8.39 -7.58
CA TRP A 279 4.10 -7.30 -6.74
C TRP A 279 4.17 -7.71 -5.28
N LEU A 280 4.96 -6.99 -4.50
CA LEU A 280 4.93 -7.05 -3.05
C LEU A 280 3.79 -6.16 -2.53
N LEU A 281 2.97 -6.72 -1.64
CA LEU A 281 1.72 -6.15 -1.17
C LEU A 281 1.68 -6.18 0.36
N GLN A 282 0.90 -5.27 0.96
CA GLN A 282 0.61 -5.29 2.39
C GLN A 282 -0.85 -4.89 2.61
N GLU A 283 -1.61 -5.72 3.34
CA GLU A 283 -2.96 -5.33 3.79
C GLU A 283 -2.82 -4.37 4.97
N LEU A 284 -2.87 -3.06 4.69
CA LEU A 284 -2.80 -2.03 5.72
C LEU A 284 -4.13 -1.88 6.45
N ASN A 285 -4.05 -1.71 7.77
CA ASN A 285 -5.15 -1.13 8.52
C ASN A 285 -5.08 0.40 8.38
N LEU A 286 -5.82 0.94 7.41
CA LEU A 286 -6.11 2.39 7.29
C LEU A 286 -7.23 2.85 8.25
N ALA A 287 -7.67 1.85 9.03
CA ALA A 287 -8.53 1.74 10.20
C ALA A 287 -8.22 2.60 11.42
#